data_AF-L0R656-F1
#
_entry.id   AF-L0R656-F1
#
_cell.length_a   1.000
_cell.length_b   1.000
_cell.length_c   1.000
_cell.angle_alpha   90.00
_cell.angle_beta   90.00
_cell.angle_gamma   90.00
#
_symmetry.space_group_name_H-M   'P 1'
#
loop_
_entity.id
_entity.type
_entity.pdbx_description
1 polymer ?
#
loop_
_entity_poly.entity_id
_entity_poly.type
_entity_poly.pdbx_seq_one_letter_code
_entity_poly.pdbx_strand_id
1 'polypeptide(L)'
;MFIDEKMCGCGGDVKLNDRMTSRISLMDVYFTQEAMIRIGLGIKKLAITHGLPEGIIKQHMKGNLFNAPPSKHLYFLFHVPELEADMHITIPPCHWKYIGEKTEDNDK
;
A
#
# COMPACT_ATOMS: atom_id res chain seq x y z
N MET A 1 21.36 -25.56 3.96
CA MET A 1 20.92 -24.74 2.83
C MET A 1 20.85 -23.32 3.34
N PHE A 2 21.87 -22.52 3.06
CA PHE A 2 21.93 -21.14 3.51
C PHE A 2 20.98 -20.32 2.62
N ILE A 3 19.98 -19.69 3.23
CA ILE A 3 19.11 -18.73 2.54
C ILE A 3 20.01 -17.52 2.25
N ASP A 4 20.23 -17.27 0.96
CA ASP A 4 21.04 -16.15 0.49
C ASP A 4 20.40 -14.83 0.96
N GLU A 5 21.11 -14.11 1.84
CA GLU A 5 20.69 -12.84 2.42
C GLU A 5 20.55 -11.72 1.36
N LYS A 6 20.80 -12.00 0.07
CA LYS A 6 20.45 -11.09 -1.04
C LYS A 6 18.96 -11.06 -1.37
N MET A 7 18.14 -11.89 -0.74
CA MET A 7 16.66 -11.77 -0.75
C MET A 7 16.13 -10.83 0.36
N CYS A 8 17.03 -10.22 1.15
CA CYS A 8 16.66 -9.25 2.18
C CYS A 8 16.68 -7.83 1.61
N GLY A 9 15.57 -7.41 0.99
CA GLY A 9 15.01 -6.05 1.08
C GLY A 9 15.91 -4.80 0.98
N CYS A 10 17.10 -4.83 0.37
CA CYS A 10 17.82 -3.62 0.01
C CYS A 10 17.00 -2.92 -1.09
N GLY A 11 16.51 -1.73 -0.77
CA GLY A 11 15.51 -0.99 -1.54
C GLY A 11 15.89 -0.80 -3.00
N GLY A 12 15.34 -1.66 -3.85
CA GLY A 12 15.16 -1.31 -5.26
C GLY A 12 14.24 -0.09 -5.32
N ASP A 13 14.60 0.89 -6.13
CA ASP A 13 13.76 2.04 -6.40
C ASP A 13 12.43 1.56 -7.00
N VAL A 14 11.39 1.49 -6.16
CA VAL A 14 10.04 1.22 -6.63
C VAL A 14 9.58 2.48 -7.36
N LYS A 15 9.22 2.34 -8.63
CA LYS A 15 8.68 3.43 -9.44
C LYS A 15 7.20 3.19 -9.74
N LEU A 16 6.43 4.27 -9.75
CA LEU A 16 5.03 4.24 -10.16
C LEU A 16 4.84 5.13 -11.39
N ASN A 17 4.79 4.51 -12.58
CA ASN A 17 4.74 5.20 -13.87
C ASN A 17 5.91 6.20 -13.99
N ASP A 18 7.14 5.70 -13.89
CA ASP A 18 8.40 6.47 -13.91
C ASP A 18 8.62 7.49 -12.79
N ARG A 19 7.66 7.63 -11.87
CA ARG A 19 7.82 8.47 -10.68
C ARG A 19 8.54 7.72 -9.58
N MET A 20 9.50 8.38 -8.95
CA MET A 20 10.15 7.88 -7.74
C MET A 20 9.12 7.76 -6.61
N THR A 21 9.15 6.63 -5.92
CA THR A 21 8.30 6.41 -4.74
C THR A 21 9.16 6.29 -3.51
N SER A 22 8.62 6.70 -2.36
CA SER A 22 9.24 6.43 -1.06
C SER A 22 8.33 5.54 -0.25
N ARG A 23 8.91 4.49 0.34
CA ARG A 23 8.18 3.58 1.23
C ARG A 23 7.86 4.32 2.53
N ILE A 24 6.64 4.15 3.03
CA ILE A 24 6.19 4.70 4.30
C ILE A 24 5.68 3.59 5.21
N SER A 25 5.80 3.76 6.52
CA SER A 25 5.27 2.80 7.48
C SER A 25 3.75 2.91 7.55
N LEU A 26 3.07 1.77 7.67
CA LEU A 26 1.63 1.75 8.02
C LEU A 26 1.37 2.37 9.39
N MET A 27 2.35 2.35 10.29
CA MET A 27 2.24 2.93 11.63
C MET A 27 2.37 4.45 11.62
N ASP A 28 2.81 5.06 10.53
CA ASP A 28 2.95 6.51 10.43
C ASP A 28 1.71 7.16 9.82
N VAL A 29 0.68 6.37 9.46
CA VAL A 29 -0.51 6.82 8.74
C VAL A 29 -1.78 6.40 9.46
N TYR A 30 -2.69 7.35 9.64
CA TYR A 30 -4.08 7.10 10.01
C TYR A 30 -4.93 7.00 8.75
N PHE A 31 -5.68 5.90 8.60
CA PHE A 31 -6.69 5.75 7.55
C PHE A 31 -8.09 6.00 8.12
N THR A 32 -8.96 6.66 7.34
CA THR A 32 -10.36 6.79 7.74
C THR A 32 -11.02 5.41 7.78
N GLN A 33 -12.05 5.24 8.61
CA GLN A 33 -12.78 3.97 8.71
C GLN A 33 -13.34 3.53 7.35
N GLU A 34 -13.85 4.48 6.57
CA GLU A 34 -14.32 4.24 5.20
C GLU A 34 -13.21 3.70 4.30
N ALA A 35 -12.00 4.26 4.38
CA ALA A 35 -10.85 3.79 3.61
C ALA A 35 -10.52 2.33 3.95
N MET A 36 -10.49 2.01 5.26
CA MET A 36 -10.21 0.65 5.74
C MET A 36 -11.25 -0.36 5.23
N ILE A 37 -12.53 0.01 5.26
CA ILE A 37 -13.61 -0.84 4.72
C ILE A 37 -13.42 -1.06 3.21
N ARG A 38 -13.19 0.01 2.44
CA ARG A 38 -13.03 -0.06 0.98
C ARG A 38 -11.81 -0.90 0.59
N ILE A 39 -10.68 -0.76 1.29
CA ILE A 39 -9.48 -1.59 1.10
C ILE A 39 -9.81 -3.05 1.38
N GLY A 40 -10.47 -3.35 2.51
CA GLY A 40 -10.89 -4.71 2.85
C GLY A 40 -11.82 -5.34 1.81
N LEU A 41 -12.82 -4.59 1.33
CA LEU A 41 -13.72 -5.04 0.27
C LEU A 41 -12.99 -5.26 -1.07
N GLY A 42 -12.02 -4.42 -1.40
CA GLY A 42 -11.18 -4.58 -2.59
C GLY A 42 -10.38 -5.88 -2.54
N ILE A 43 -9.72 -6.16 -1.41
CA ILE A 43 -8.97 -7.41 -1.19
C ILE A 43 -9.90 -8.63 -1.30
N LYS A 44 -11.07 -8.57 -0.65
CA LYS A 44 -12.06 -9.67 -0.72
C LYS A 44 -12.56 -9.91 -2.13
N LYS A 45 -12.86 -8.84 -2.89
CA LYS A 45 -13.29 -8.96 -4.28
C LYS A 45 -12.20 -9.60 -5.13
N LEU A 46 -10.96 -9.14 -5.00
CA LEU A 46 -9.82 -9.68 -5.73
C LEU A 46 -9.59 -11.17 -5.42
N ALA A 47 -9.62 -11.54 -4.13
CA ALA A 47 -9.56 -12.91 -3.67
C ALA A 47 -10.60 -13.80 -4.37
N ILE A 48 -11.87 -13.38 -4.35
CA ILE A 48 -12.97 -14.13 -4.95
C ILE A 48 -12.80 -14.23 -6.48
N THR A 49 -12.47 -13.13 -7.14
CA THR A 49 -12.34 -13.08 -8.61
C THR A 49 -11.26 -14.03 -9.13
N HIS A 50 -10.16 -14.20 -8.39
CA HIS A 50 -9.03 -15.01 -8.82
C HIS A 50 -8.91 -16.35 -8.07
N GLY A 51 -9.88 -16.71 -7.23
CA GLY A 51 -9.84 -17.96 -6.46
C GLY A 51 -8.71 -18.03 -5.44
N LEU A 52 -8.24 -16.89 -4.93
CA LEU A 52 -7.14 -16.81 -3.96
C LEU A 52 -7.66 -16.60 -2.52
N PRO A 53 -6.97 -17.13 -1.50
CA PRO A 53 -7.24 -16.77 -0.12
C PRO A 53 -6.93 -15.29 0.16
N GLU A 54 -7.82 -14.57 0.85
CA GLU A 54 -7.58 -13.16 1.24
C GLU A 54 -6.26 -12.96 2.00
N GLY A 55 -5.86 -13.96 2.80
CA GLY A 55 -4.63 -13.92 3.60
C GLY A 55 -3.37 -13.78 2.75
N ILE A 56 -3.34 -14.38 1.56
CA ILE A 56 -2.21 -14.29 0.63
C ILE A 56 -2.07 -12.86 0.12
N ILE A 57 -3.16 -12.26 -0.36
CA ILE A 57 -3.16 -10.87 -0.83
C ILE A 57 -2.72 -9.91 0.28
N LYS A 58 -3.24 -10.10 1.51
CA LYS A 58 -2.83 -9.29 2.68
C LYS A 58 -1.34 -9.44 3.00
N GLN A 59 -0.78 -10.64 2.85
CA GLN A 59 0.64 -10.90 3.04
C GLN A 59 1.50 -10.16 2.02
N HIS A 60 1.15 -10.22 0.73
CA HIS A 60 1.86 -9.48 -0.32
C HIS A 60 1.72 -7.96 -0.18
N MET A 61 0.58 -7.47 0.28
CA MET A 61 0.36 -6.04 0.53
C MET A 61 1.14 -5.50 1.74
N LYS A 62 1.48 -6.36 2.71
CA LYS A 62 2.07 -5.95 4.00
C LYS A 62 3.39 -5.20 3.80
N GLY A 63 3.50 -4.02 4.41
CA GLY A 63 4.71 -3.19 4.39
C GLY A 63 4.99 -2.50 3.06
N ASN A 64 4.13 -2.67 2.05
CA ASN A 64 4.30 -2.15 0.70
C ASN A 64 3.47 -0.87 0.47
N LEU A 65 3.48 0.05 1.43
CA LEU A 65 2.83 1.36 1.32
C LEU A 65 3.84 2.41 0.87
N PHE A 66 3.47 3.23 -0.10
CA PHE A 66 4.35 4.20 -0.73
C PHE A 66 3.64 5.54 -0.95
N ASN A 67 4.43 6.62 -0.94
CA ASN A 67 4.05 7.90 -1.53
C ASN A 67 4.70 8.05 -2.91
N ALA A 68 4.12 8.86 -3.80
CA ALA A 68 4.68 9.10 -5.14
C ALA A 68 4.50 10.57 -5.57
N PRO A 69 5.39 11.47 -5.14
CA PRO A 69 5.35 12.88 -5.54
C PRO A 69 5.30 13.07 -7.07
N PRO A 70 4.61 14.12 -7.58
CA PRO A 70 3.93 15.20 -6.84
C PRO A 70 2.52 14.84 -6.34
N SER A 71 2.08 13.59 -6.53
CA SER A 71 0.76 13.14 -6.08
C SER A 71 0.67 13.12 -4.56
N LYS A 72 -0.45 13.58 -4.00
CA LYS A 72 -0.78 13.45 -2.57
C LYS A 72 -1.49 12.14 -2.21
N HIS A 73 -1.54 11.20 -3.15
CA HIS A 73 -2.11 9.88 -2.91
C HIS A 73 -1.09 8.97 -2.25
N LEU A 74 -1.58 8.01 -1.46
CA LEU A 74 -0.80 6.84 -1.07
C LEU A 74 -1.09 5.68 -1.99
N TYR A 75 -0.13 4.77 -2.08
CA TYR A 75 -0.20 3.61 -2.95
C TYR A 75 0.26 2.37 -2.21
N PHE A 76 -0.56 1.32 -2.20
CA PHE A 76 -0.01 -0.02 -1.98
C PHE A 76 0.53 -0.53 -3.30
N LEU A 77 1.80 -0.90 -3.38
CA LEU A 77 2.45 -1.41 -4.59
C LEU A 77 3.06 -2.77 -4.30
N PHE A 78 2.47 -3.85 -4.81
CA PHE A 78 2.88 -5.21 -4.47
C PHE A 78 2.70 -6.18 -5.64
N HIS A 79 3.55 -7.20 -5.68
CA HIS A 79 3.48 -8.27 -6.65
C HIS A 79 2.71 -9.46 -6.06
N VAL A 80 1.83 -10.07 -6.86
CA VAL A 80 1.11 -11.31 -6.52
C VAL A 80 1.57 -12.42 -7.46
N PRO A 81 2.54 -13.26 -7.04
CA PRO A 81 3.13 -14.30 -7.88
C PRO A 81 2.10 -15.28 -8.44
N GLU A 82 1.06 -15.61 -7.67
CA GLU A 82 0.00 -16.53 -8.08
C GLU A 82 -0.80 -16.04 -9.28
N LEU A 83 -0.74 -14.74 -9.56
CA LEU A 83 -1.43 -14.09 -10.68
C LEU A 83 -0.45 -13.58 -11.75
N GLU A 84 0.86 -13.76 -11.53
CA GLU A 84 1.93 -13.16 -12.33
C GLU A 84 1.69 -11.66 -12.60
N ALA A 85 1.16 -10.95 -11.59
CA ALA A 85 0.65 -9.60 -11.76
C ALA A 85 1.18 -8.65 -10.69
N ASP A 86 1.60 -7.47 -11.14
CA ASP A 86 1.86 -6.32 -10.29
C ASP A 86 0.56 -5.58 -10.01
N MET A 87 0.34 -5.27 -8.74
CA MET A 87 -0.87 -4.61 -8.28
C MET A 87 -0.57 -3.27 -7.65
N HIS A 88 -1.48 -2.33 -7.87
CA HIS A 88 -1.49 -1.09 -7.11
C HIS A 88 -2.88 -0.74 -6.60
N ILE A 89 -2.94 -0.26 -5.36
CA ILE A 89 -4.15 0.31 -4.76
C ILE A 89 -3.88 1.78 -4.49
N THR A 90 -4.71 2.66 -5.04
CA THR A 90 -4.59 4.11 -4.84
C THR A 90 -5.49 4.55 -3.69
N ILE A 91 -4.93 5.30 -2.73
CA ILE A 91 -5.63 5.86 -1.58
C ILE A 91 -5.62 7.39 -1.70
N PRO A 92 -6.78 8.03 -1.99
CA PRO A 92 -6.89 9.48 -2.07
C PRO A 92 -6.57 10.21 -0.76
N PRO A 93 -6.08 11.46 -0.80
CA PRO A 93 -5.72 12.24 0.39
C PRO A 93 -6.87 12.50 1.37
N CYS A 94 -8.14 12.40 0.95
CA CYS A 94 -9.28 12.51 1.86
C CYS A 94 -9.47 11.27 2.76
N HIS A 95 -8.73 10.18 2.51
CA HIS A 95 -8.88 8.89 3.17
C HIS A 95 -7.71 8.56 4.12
N TRP A 96 -6.72 9.44 4.25
CA TRP A 96 -5.56 9.20 5.11
C TRP A 96 -4.96 10.51 5.63
N LYS A 97 -4.21 10.44 6.73
CA LYS A 97 -3.39 11.53 7.31
C LYS A 97 -2.12 10.95 7.94
N TYR A 98 -1.03 11.70 8.01
CA TYR A 98 0.12 11.24 8.82
C TYR A 98 -0.22 11.33 10.31
N ILE A 99 0.24 10.36 11.09
CA ILE A 99 0.11 10.42 12.54
C ILE A 99 1.00 11.54 13.07
N GLY A 100 0.42 12.44 13.86
CA GLY A 100 1.14 13.60 14.42
C GLY A 100 1.13 14.85 13.54
N GLU A 101 0.54 14.81 12.34
CA GLU A 101 0.12 16.05 11.68
C GLU A 101 -0.95 16.70 12.55
N LYS A 102 -0.61 17.84 13.16
CA LYS A 102 -1.61 18.70 13.80
C LYS A 102 -2.60 19.08 12.71
N THR A 103 -3.85 18.65 12.85
CA THR A 103 -4.96 19.27 12.14
C THR A 103 -4.96 20.73 12.56
N GLU A 104 -4.45 21.61 11.71
CA GLU A 104 -4.97 22.96 11.67
C GLU A 104 -6.40 22.84 11.15
N ASP A 105 -7.30 22.49 12.07
CA ASP A 105 -8.73 22.70 11.90
C ASP A 105 -8.88 24.21 11.70
N ASN A 106 -9.04 24.61 10.44
CA ASN A 106 -9.55 25.93 10.11
C ASN A 106 -11.04 25.91 10.50
N ASP A 107 -11.30 26.12 11.79
CA ASP A 107 -12.54 26.74 12.23
C ASP A 107 -12.59 28.13 11.59
N LYS A 108 -13.49 28.28 10.62
CA LYS A 108 -13.87 29.57 10.06
C LYS A 108 -15.37 29.62 9.85
#